data_AF-A0A9E2ZRL3-F1
#
_entry.id   AF-A0A9E2ZRL3-F1
#
_cell.length_a   1.000
_cell.length_b   1.000
_cell.length_c   1.000
_cell.angle_alpha   90.00
_cell.angle_beta   90.00
_cell.angle_gamma   90.00
#
_symmetry.space_group_name_H-M   'P 1'
#
loop_
_entity.id
_entity.type
_entity.pdbx_description
1 polymer ?
#
loop_
_entity_poly.entity_id
_entity_poly.type
_entity_poly.pdbx_seq_one_letter_code
_entity_poly.pdbx_strand_id
1 'polypeptide(L)'
;MLRPGGCAGIASWDMTRTGLPQLIGAALARAVPDLPAPAPPPWAHMCQPAGLEHALRTAGFTDVAVHQVTRHWPLPDPASFFRHLPGWTPPLRPLFTSLPAAATDRAAAAFSDVAREHSTSQGMPQAALIGTATRR
;
A
#
# COMPACT_ATOMS: atom_id res chain seq x y z
N MET A 1 5.29 2.79 25.26
CA MET A 1 6.16 1.60 25.40
C MET A 1 5.38 0.49 26.10
N LEU A 2 5.63 -0.77 25.74
CA LEU A 2 5.02 -1.94 26.38
C LEU A 2 5.78 -2.32 27.65
N ARG A 3 5.06 -2.81 28.66
CA ARG A 3 5.66 -3.40 29.87
C ARG A 3 6.31 -4.76 29.53
N PRO A 4 7.28 -5.25 30.33
CA PRO A 4 7.77 -6.62 30.20
C PRO A 4 6.61 -7.64 30.19
N GLY A 5 6.66 -8.60 29.26
CA GLY A 5 5.59 -9.57 29.00
C GLY A 5 4.41 -9.05 28.17
N GLY A 6 4.40 -7.77 27.77
CA GLY A 6 3.33 -7.20 26.95
C GLY A 6 3.41 -7.60 25.47
N CYS A 7 2.27 -7.80 24.81
CA CYS A 7 2.21 -8.18 23.40
C CYS A 7 2.08 -6.98 22.47
N ALA A 8 2.66 -7.09 21.27
CA ALA A 8 2.51 -6.16 20.16
C ALA A 8 1.84 -6.86 18.97
N GLY A 9 0.95 -6.13 18.30
CA GLY A 9 0.41 -6.48 16.99
C GLY A 9 0.61 -5.32 16.04
N ILE A 10 1.24 -5.56 14.89
CA ILE A 10 1.51 -4.57 13.85
C ILE A 10 0.91 -5.07 12.54
N ALA A 11 0.08 -4.24 11.91
CA ALA A 11 -0.45 -4.52 10.59
C ALA A 11 0.17 -3.57 9.56
N SER A 12 0.54 -4.11 8.40
CA SER A 12 1.00 -3.33 7.25
C SER A 12 0.47 -3.95 5.95
N TRP A 13 0.53 -3.22 4.85
CA TRP A 13 0.28 -3.79 3.53
C TRP A 13 1.50 -4.61 3.07
N ASP A 14 1.25 -5.72 2.39
CA ASP A 14 2.30 -6.49 1.71
C ASP A 14 2.57 -5.85 0.35
N MET A 15 3.76 -5.25 0.21
CA MET A 15 4.21 -4.59 -1.02
C MET A 15 5.00 -5.52 -1.95
N THR A 16 5.20 -6.80 -1.59
CA THR A 16 5.85 -7.80 -2.48
C THR A 16 4.92 -8.29 -3.59
N ARG A 17 3.62 -8.09 -3.43
CA ARG A 17 2.58 -8.41 -4.40
C ARG A 17 2.07 -7.15 -5.08
N THR A 18 1.32 -7.32 -6.16
CA THR A 18 0.60 -6.21 -6.79
C THR A 18 -0.44 -5.65 -5.81
N GLY A 19 -0.08 -4.54 -5.16
CA GLY A 19 -0.92 -3.82 -4.22
C GLY A 19 -1.38 -2.48 -4.81
N LEU A 20 -2.19 -1.78 -4.04
CA LEU A 20 -2.72 -0.47 -4.43
C LEU A 20 -1.64 0.54 -4.91
N PRO A 21 -0.46 0.69 -4.25
CA PRO A 21 0.58 1.61 -4.71
C PRO A 21 1.10 1.32 -6.12
N GLN A 22 1.27 0.04 -6.48
CA GLN A 22 1.73 -0.36 -7.81
C GLN A 22 0.69 -0.02 -8.88
N LEU A 23 -0.60 -0.19 -8.57
CA LEU A 23 -1.70 0.13 -9.50
C LEU A 23 -1.84 1.65 -9.71
N ILE A 24 -1.66 2.44 -8.65
CA ILE A 24 -1.60 3.91 -8.74
C ILE A 24 -0.43 4.33 -9.64
N GLY A 25 0.76 3.75 -9.42
CA GLY A 25 1.94 4.02 -10.24
C GLY A 25 1.74 3.65 -11.70
N ALA A 26 1.13 2.50 -11.99
CA ALA A 26 0.81 2.07 -13.35
C ALA A 26 -0.19 3.02 -14.04
N ALA A 27 -1.21 3.49 -13.33
CA ALA A 27 -2.16 4.46 -13.86
C ALA A 27 -1.52 5.82 -14.18
N LEU A 28 -0.67 6.31 -13.28
CA LEU A 28 0.09 7.54 -13.49
C LEU A 28 1.05 7.42 -14.68
N ALA A 29 1.79 6.30 -14.79
CA ALA A 29 2.70 6.06 -15.90
C ALA A 29 1.97 6.02 -17.27
N ARG A 30 0.73 5.50 -17.32
CA ARG A 30 -0.09 5.52 -18.54
C ARG A 30 -0.56 6.93 -18.91
N ALA A 31 -0.91 7.77 -17.93
CA ALA A 31 -1.55 9.06 -18.16
C ALA A 31 -0.58 10.27 -18.21
N VAL A 32 0.58 10.13 -17.58
CA VAL A 32 1.61 11.15 -17.39
C VAL A 32 2.99 10.50 -17.49
N PRO A 33 3.42 10.07 -18.70
CA PRO A 33 4.63 9.26 -18.88
C PRO A 33 5.93 9.98 -18.47
N ASP A 34 5.94 11.31 -18.51
CA ASP A 34 7.09 12.12 -18.12
C ASP A 34 7.19 12.38 -16.61
N LEU A 35 6.23 11.87 -15.81
CA LEU A 35 6.28 12.00 -14.36
C LEU A 35 7.36 11.05 -13.80
N PRO A 36 8.40 11.56 -13.11
CA PRO A 36 9.40 10.70 -12.52
C PRO A 36 8.78 9.81 -11.43
N ALA A 37 9.14 8.52 -11.45
CA ALA A 37 8.74 7.61 -10.40
C ALA A 37 9.36 8.03 -9.06
N PRO A 38 8.58 8.10 -7.97
CA PRO A 38 9.15 8.41 -6.66
C PRO A 38 10.05 7.27 -6.19
N ALA A 39 11.13 7.61 -5.49
CA ALA A 39 11.92 6.62 -4.79
C ALA A 39 11.06 5.90 -3.73
N PRO A 40 11.27 4.59 -3.50
CA PRO A 40 10.58 3.89 -2.42
C PRO A 40 10.83 4.58 -1.08
N PRO A 41 9.81 4.68 -0.21
CA PRO A 41 9.99 5.30 1.09
C PRO A 41 10.90 4.43 1.98
N PRO A 42 11.64 5.02 2.94
CA PRO A 42 12.55 4.27 3.81
C PRO A 42 11.89 3.11 4.56
N TRP A 43 10.60 3.23 4.87
CA TRP A 43 9.81 2.21 5.57
C TRP A 43 9.30 1.08 4.67
N ALA A 44 9.49 1.15 3.34
CA ALA A 44 8.95 0.16 2.40
C ALA A 44 9.43 -1.27 2.68
N HIS A 45 10.64 -1.44 3.22
CA HIS A 45 11.16 -2.75 3.61
C HIS A 45 10.29 -3.43 4.70
N MET A 46 9.66 -2.68 5.59
CA MET A 46 8.74 -3.23 6.60
C MET A 46 7.42 -3.74 6.02
N CYS A 47 7.11 -3.39 4.76
CA CYS A 47 5.99 -3.93 4.00
C CYS A 47 6.34 -5.25 3.30
N GLN A 48 7.41 -5.93 3.74
CA GLN A 48 7.81 -7.26 3.30
C GLN A 48 7.88 -8.18 4.52
N PRO A 49 7.53 -9.48 4.42
CA PRO A 49 7.50 -10.37 5.58
C PRO A 49 8.82 -10.38 6.38
N ALA A 50 9.94 -10.55 5.68
CA ALA A 50 11.27 -10.57 6.28
C ALA A 50 11.67 -9.22 6.90
N GLY A 51 11.28 -8.11 6.27
CA GLY A 51 11.59 -6.78 6.79
C GLY A 51 10.76 -6.43 8.04
N LEU A 52 9.49 -6.83 8.10
CA LEU A 52 8.66 -6.67 9.30
C LEU A 52 9.20 -7.51 10.46
N GLU A 53 9.56 -8.77 10.19
CA GLU A 53 10.17 -9.64 11.20
C GLU A 53 11.49 -9.05 11.72
N HIS A 54 12.37 -8.60 10.81
CA HIS A 54 13.64 -7.99 11.17
C HIS A 54 13.45 -6.72 12.01
N ALA A 55 12.48 -5.87 11.67
CA ALA A 55 12.18 -4.67 12.44
C ALA A 55 11.70 -4.99 13.86
N LEU A 56 10.81 -5.98 14.02
CA LEU A 56 10.33 -6.44 15.32
C LEU A 56 11.46 -7.02 16.19
N ARG A 57 12.32 -7.86 15.61
CA ARG A 57 13.48 -8.43 16.32
C ARG A 57 14.49 -7.34 16.73
N THR A 58 14.80 -6.42 15.82
CA THR A 58 15.74 -5.31 16.08
C THR A 58 15.21 -4.35 17.15
N ALA A 59 13.89 -4.21 17.28
CA ALA A 59 13.25 -3.46 18.37
C ALA A 59 13.28 -4.19 19.73
N GLY A 60 13.86 -5.40 19.80
CA GLY A 60 14.04 -6.19 21.02
C GLY A 60 12.79 -6.98 21.44
N PHE A 61 11.88 -7.27 20.51
CA PHE A 61 10.79 -8.20 20.77
C PHE A 61 11.24 -9.66 20.60
N THR A 62 10.56 -10.57 21.31
CA THR A 62 10.69 -12.03 21.20
C THR A 62 9.40 -12.63 20.65
N ASP A 63 9.41 -13.94 20.37
CA ASP A 63 8.23 -14.67 19.88
C ASP A 63 7.60 -14.03 18.64
N VAL A 64 8.45 -13.52 17.76
CA VAL A 64 8.04 -12.80 16.55
C VAL A 64 7.47 -13.78 15.54
N ALA A 65 6.25 -13.51 15.08
CA ALA A 65 5.63 -14.18 13.94
C ALA A 65 5.07 -13.15 12.96
N VAL A 66 5.13 -13.45 11.67
CA VAL A 66 4.54 -12.62 10.61
C VAL A 66 3.60 -13.49 9.78
N HIS A 67 2.33 -13.09 9.72
CA HIS A 67 1.30 -13.77 8.96
C HIS A 67 0.86 -12.91 7.78
N GLN A 68 0.68 -13.53 6.61
CA GLN A 68 0.11 -12.86 5.44
C GLN A 68 -1.39 -13.17 5.36
N VAL A 69 -2.21 -12.15 5.16
CA VAL A 69 -3.67 -12.29 4.96
C VAL A 69 -4.05 -11.59 3.67
N THR A 70 -4.71 -12.31 2.76
CA THR A 70 -5.24 -11.75 1.52
C THR A 70 -6.75 -11.62 1.61
N ARG A 71 -7.27 -10.44 1.26
CA ARG A 71 -8.71 -10.17 1.12
C ARG A 71 -9.00 -9.57 -0.25
N HIS A 72 -10.22 -9.72 -0.73
CA HIS A 72 -10.65 -9.05 -1.96
C HIS A 72 -11.43 -7.78 -1.60
N TRP A 73 -11.02 -6.67 -2.18
CA TRP A 73 -11.67 -5.39 -2.00
C TRP A 73 -12.60 -5.12 -3.18
N PRO A 74 -13.94 -5.10 -2.97
CA PRO A 74 -14.86 -4.62 -3.98
C PRO A 74 -14.63 -3.11 -4.12
N LEU A 75 -13.93 -2.71 -5.17
CA LEU A 75 -13.64 -1.31 -5.50
C LEU A 75 -14.65 -0.86 -6.57
N PRO A 76 -15.87 -0.43 -6.19
CA PRO A 76 -16.97 -0.23 -7.13
C PRO A 76 -16.75 0.95 -8.08
N ASP A 77 -16.05 1.98 -7.61
CA ASP A 77 -15.74 3.18 -8.41
C ASP A 77 -14.23 3.50 -8.29
N PRO A 78 -13.39 2.82 -9.08
CA PRO A 78 -11.95 3.04 -9.04
C PRO A 78 -11.55 4.47 -9.42
N ALA A 79 -12.21 5.08 -10.41
CA ALA A 79 -11.89 6.45 -10.84
C ALA A 79 -12.15 7.46 -9.72
N SER A 80 -13.32 7.40 -9.08
CA SER A 80 -13.62 8.26 -7.94
C SER A 80 -12.67 8.00 -6.78
N PHE A 81 -12.35 6.73 -6.48
CA PHE A 81 -11.36 6.40 -5.47
C PHE A 81 -10.00 7.06 -5.76
N PHE A 82 -9.51 6.98 -6.99
CA PHE A 82 -8.24 7.60 -7.40
C PHE A 82 -8.24 9.11 -7.21
N ARG A 83 -9.33 9.79 -7.60
CA ARG A 83 -9.46 11.25 -7.41
C ARG A 83 -9.40 11.66 -5.94
N HIS A 84 -9.93 10.83 -5.04
CA HIS A 84 -9.96 11.09 -3.60
C HIS A 84 -8.73 10.56 -2.86
N LEU A 85 -7.82 9.87 -3.54
CA LEU A 85 -6.62 9.27 -2.96
C LEU A 85 -5.79 10.23 -2.08
N PRO A 86 -5.60 11.52 -2.42
CA PRO A 86 -4.89 12.48 -1.56
C PRO A 86 -5.54 12.70 -0.18
N GLY A 87 -6.84 12.44 -0.05
CA GLY A 87 -7.57 12.48 1.22
C GLY A 87 -7.14 11.35 2.17
N TRP A 88 -6.89 10.17 1.61
CA TRP A 88 -6.55 8.94 2.35
C TRP A 88 -5.04 8.73 2.50
N THR A 89 -4.25 9.31 1.61
CA THR A 89 -2.80 9.14 1.57
C THR A 89 -2.12 10.52 1.56
N PRO A 90 -1.96 11.17 2.73
CA PRO A 90 -1.38 12.51 2.82
C PRO A 90 -0.04 12.69 2.07
N PRO A 91 0.88 11.70 2.05
CA PRO A 91 2.13 11.81 1.28
C PRO A 91 1.94 12.01 -0.24
N LEU A 92 0.80 11.63 -0.81
CA LEU A 92 0.52 11.82 -2.25
C LEU A 92 -0.10 13.19 -2.58
N ARG A 93 -0.48 14.00 -1.58
CA ARG A 93 -1.10 15.32 -1.81
C ARG A 93 -0.25 16.25 -2.68
N PRO A 94 1.07 16.40 -2.49
CA PRO A 94 1.88 17.30 -3.31
C PRO A 94 1.88 16.89 -4.78
N LEU A 95 1.99 15.59 -5.06
CA LEU A 95 1.91 15.05 -6.41
C LEU A 95 0.60 15.43 -7.08
N PHE A 96 -0.54 15.12 -6.45
CA PHE A 96 -1.86 15.42 -7.03
C PHE A 96 -2.15 16.92 -7.15
N THR A 97 -1.56 17.75 -6.29
CA THR A 97 -1.66 19.21 -6.38
C THR A 97 -0.85 19.77 -7.55
N SER A 98 0.26 19.11 -7.91
CA SER A 98 1.09 19.53 -9.05
C SER A 98 0.56 19.08 -10.42
N LEU A 99 -0.32 18.08 -10.45
CA LEU A 99 -0.90 17.57 -11.70
C LEU A 99 -2.01 18.50 -12.21
N PRO A 100 -2.02 18.85 -13.51
CA PRO A 100 -3.18 19.50 -14.12
C PRO A 100 -4.44 18.64 -13.95
N ALA A 101 -5.61 19.27 -13.78
CA ALA A 101 -6.87 18.54 -13.60
C ALA A 101 -7.13 17.50 -14.71
N ALA A 102 -6.83 17.86 -15.97
CA ALA A 102 -6.95 16.94 -17.10
C ALA A 102 -6.00 15.72 -17.01
N ALA A 103 -4.82 15.88 -16.40
CA ALA A 103 -3.91 14.77 -16.16
C ALA A 103 -4.44 13.84 -15.04
N THR A 104 -4.99 14.42 -13.97
CA THR A 104 -5.65 13.66 -12.89
C THR A 104 -6.85 12.87 -13.43
N ASP A 105 -7.65 13.45 -14.33
CA ASP A 105 -8.78 12.75 -14.95
C ASP A 105 -8.34 11.60 -15.85
N ARG A 106 -7.31 11.79 -16.67
CA ARG A 106 -6.72 10.70 -17.45
C ARG A 106 -6.15 9.59 -16.56
N ALA A 107 -5.49 9.95 -15.47
CA ALA A 107 -4.95 8.98 -14.51
C ALA A 107 -6.05 8.22 -13.77
N ALA A 108 -7.17 8.87 -13.43
CA ALA A 108 -8.33 8.22 -12.82
C ALA A 108 -9.00 7.22 -13.78
N ALA A 109 -9.11 7.56 -15.07
CA ALA A 109 -9.58 6.64 -16.10
C ALA A 109 -8.62 5.45 -16.26
N ALA A 110 -7.32 5.72 -16.40
CA ALA A 110 -6.29 4.68 -16.50
C ALA A 110 -6.27 3.77 -15.26
N PHE A 111 -6.53 4.31 -14.07
CA PHE A 111 -6.62 3.52 -12.83
C PHE A 111 -7.83 2.58 -12.84
N SER A 112 -8.95 2.98 -13.45
CA SER A 112 -10.10 2.09 -13.63
C SER A 112 -9.79 0.90 -14.52
N ASP A 113 -9.02 1.13 -15.58
CA ASP A 113 -8.59 0.05 -16.47
C ASP A 113 -7.60 -0.89 -15.76
N VAL A 114 -6.58 -0.32 -15.13
CA VAL A 114 -5.59 -1.08 -14.34
C VAL A 114 -6.26 -1.88 -13.22
N ALA A 115 -7.19 -1.28 -12.47
CA ALA A 115 -7.91 -1.96 -11.39
C ALA A 115 -8.77 -3.12 -11.93
N ARG A 116 -9.41 -2.94 -13.08
CA ARG A 116 -10.22 -3.98 -13.74
C ARG A 116 -9.35 -5.15 -14.22
N GLU A 117 -8.20 -4.87 -14.83
CA GLU A 117 -7.24 -5.88 -15.27
C GLU A 117 -6.74 -6.79 -14.12
N HIS A 118 -6.67 -6.24 -12.91
CA HIS A 118 -6.17 -6.94 -11.71
C HIS A 118 -7.27 -7.46 -10.77
N SER A 119 -8.54 -7.15 -11.06
CA SER A 119 -9.67 -7.60 -10.25
C SER A 119 -10.12 -9.00 -10.64
N THR A 120 -10.58 -9.78 -9.67
CA THR A 120 -11.28 -11.05 -9.89
C THR A 120 -12.79 -10.84 -9.78
N SER A 121 -13.58 -11.90 -9.96
CA SER A 121 -15.03 -11.87 -9.68
C SER A 121 -15.36 -11.50 -8.23
N GLN A 122 -14.38 -11.58 -7.31
CA GLN A 122 -14.53 -11.23 -5.90
C GLN A 122 -14.01 -9.81 -5.57
N GLY A 123 -13.46 -9.09 -6.56
CA GLY A 123 -12.82 -7.78 -6.39
C GLY A 123 -11.29 -7.83 -6.49
N MET A 124 -10.64 -6.74 -6.08
CA MET A 124 -9.19 -6.60 -6.20
C MET A 124 -8.48 -7.28 -5.02
N PRO A 125 -7.59 -8.26 -5.24
CA PRO A 125 -6.86 -8.89 -4.14
C PRO A 125 -5.92 -7.89 -3.48
N GLN A 126 -5.97 -7.78 -2.15
CA GLN A 126 -5.09 -6.96 -1.33
C GLN A 126 -4.50 -7.84 -0.22
N ALA A 127 -3.19 -7.82 -0.10
CA ALA A 127 -2.46 -8.59 0.91
C ALA A 127 -1.96 -7.68 2.03
N ALA A 128 -2.17 -8.11 3.26
CA ALA A 128 -1.66 -7.47 4.46
C ALA A 128 -0.72 -8.42 5.21
N LEU A 129 0.24 -7.85 5.94
CA LEU A 129 1.10 -8.52 6.89
C LEU A 129 0.64 -8.19 8.29
N ILE A 130 0.56 -9.21 9.16
CA ILE A 130 0.26 -9.09 10.57
C ILE A 130 1.45 -9.65 11.34
N GLY A 131 2.25 -8.77 11.92
CA GLY A 131 3.34 -9.10 12.82
C GLY A 131 2.84 -9.17 14.26
N THR A 132 3.13 -10.25 14.97
CA THR A 132 2.89 -10.39 16.41
C THR A 132 4.21 -10.61 17.13
N ALA A 133 4.34 -10.09 18.35
CA ALA A 133 5.54 -10.28 19.15
C ALA A 133 5.30 -9.99 20.64
N THR A 134 6.21 -10.45 21.51
CA THR A 134 6.17 -10.22 22.95
C THR A 134 7.35 -9.35 23.38
N ARG A 135 7.10 -8.40 24.29
CA ARG A 135 8.16 -7.60 24.90
C ARG A 135 8.83 -8.42 25.98
N ARG A 136 10.14 -8.62 25.86
CA ARG A 136 10.97 -9.19 26.91
C ARG A 136 11.03 -8.28 28.14
#